data_AF-A0A1E9Z7U3-F1
#
_entry.id   AF-A0A1E9Z7U3-F1
#
_cell.length_a   1.000
_cell.length_b   1.000
_cell.length_c   1.000
_cell.angle_alpha   90.00
_cell.angle_beta   90.00
_cell.angle_gamma   90.00
#
_symmetry.space_group_name_H-M   'P 1'
#
loop_
_entity.id
_entity.type
_entity.pdbx_description
1 polymer ?
#
loop_
_entity_poly.entity_id
_entity_poly.type
_entity_poly.pdbx_seq_one_letter_code
_entity_poly.pdbx_strand_id
1 'polypeptide(L)'
;MSTTPSNPISEATVKIEYLEERTLDDLRRFSGFIKVRGMVDVITNLNLEANPRSAKRSPVTADIIETIRETPELYPFKSKGILIGAAEYMKRDRDRFTLTIRNPRLEGILDGGHNTLAIALYLLEEAILLSDDPREITKLQKELRRVKTWSQMKEMWHEMEPKLRTLKTKATASHDALVPVELLVPNTESDAGQEKFLNNILDICAARNNNVQLKEETIANQSGVFDYLKRVLEERMPDVYKNVVWKTNDPGEIDLRFLIALAWISLGAVDLPAEIRALPGTSAYSSKGEAFKRFDALIRHPEVAEERTNGNEKTWEITNAQVKSALQMVPQILEAYDLIYANYQDAYNANDGKFGRIGAVKTETKQKKNHFAPFSREQLDDDLCIAPAGYMMPVAYGMRELIQKNSETGLLEWAIDPVEFFSNKDNLAQVIGSLKGILRDVDFDSQRVGKGESSYTQVANTIKAMRLELENQRTASKAQEEIERLKAQLAALQG
;
A
#
# COMPACT_ATOMS: atom_id res chain seq x y z
N MET A 1 -27.67 2.54 14.32
CA MET A 1 -26.85 1.49 14.97
C MET A 1 -25.97 0.90 13.88
N SER A 2 -24.74 1.39 13.77
CA SER A 2 -23.78 0.92 12.77
C SER A 2 -23.15 -0.35 13.31
N THR A 3 -23.44 -1.49 12.69
CA THR A 3 -22.75 -2.76 12.98
C THR A 3 -21.35 -2.66 12.40
N THR A 4 -20.36 -2.44 13.27
CA THR A 4 -18.94 -2.62 12.95
C THR A 4 -18.78 -4.01 12.34
N PRO A 5 -18.10 -4.17 11.19
CA PRO A 5 -17.78 -5.51 10.69
C PRO A 5 -16.96 -6.22 11.77
N SER A 6 -17.49 -7.31 12.33
CA SER A 6 -16.68 -8.16 13.21
C SER A 6 -15.56 -8.74 12.36
N ASN A 7 -14.31 -8.34 12.63
CA ASN A 7 -13.15 -9.02 12.06
C ASN A 7 -13.31 -10.53 12.28
N PRO A 8 -13.00 -11.37 11.28
CA PRO A 8 -13.14 -12.81 11.42
C PRO A 8 -12.26 -13.29 12.58
N ILE A 9 -12.88 -13.83 13.62
CA ILE A 9 -12.17 -14.49 14.71
C ILE A 9 -11.60 -15.79 14.14
N SER A 10 -10.28 -15.93 14.13
CA SER A 10 -9.64 -17.20 13.77
C SER A 10 -9.07 -17.88 15.00
N GLU A 11 -9.21 -19.21 15.05
CA GLU A 11 -8.64 -20.02 16.13
C GLU A 11 -7.51 -20.89 15.57
N ALA A 12 -6.35 -20.86 16.21
CA ALA A 12 -5.23 -21.72 15.86
C ALA A 12 -4.83 -22.60 17.03
N THR A 13 -4.62 -23.88 16.76
CA THR A 13 -4.05 -24.80 17.76
C THR A 13 -2.55 -24.92 17.52
N VAL A 14 -1.77 -24.66 18.57
CA VAL A 14 -0.31 -24.79 18.56
C VAL A 14 0.10 -25.84 19.59
N LYS A 15 0.79 -26.89 19.17
CA LYS A 15 1.41 -27.86 20.08
C LYS A 15 2.90 -27.56 20.21
N ILE A 16 3.36 -27.26 21.42
CA ILE A 16 4.78 -26.94 21.68
C ILE A 16 5.44 -28.14 22.37
N GLU A 17 6.39 -28.76 21.68
CA GLU A 17 7.27 -29.79 22.24
C GLU A 17 8.40 -29.12 23.03
N TYR A 18 8.82 -29.74 24.14
CA TYR A 18 9.88 -29.22 25.03
C TYR A 18 9.58 -27.79 25.52
N LEU A 19 8.37 -27.61 26.06
CA LEU A 19 7.87 -26.32 26.51
C LEU A 19 8.70 -25.74 27.68
N GLU A 20 9.21 -24.54 27.48
CA GLU A 20 9.72 -23.65 28.52
C GLU A 20 8.78 -22.45 28.69
N GLU A 21 8.42 -22.12 29.93
CA GLU A 21 7.61 -20.95 30.26
C GLU A 21 8.47 -19.91 30.99
N ARG A 22 8.39 -18.65 30.54
CA ARG A 22 9.02 -17.51 31.20
C ARG A 22 8.04 -16.36 31.29
N THR A 23 7.96 -15.76 32.46
CA THR A 23 7.10 -14.61 32.72
C THR A 23 7.96 -13.43 33.15
N LEU A 24 7.74 -12.27 32.54
CA LEU A 24 8.37 -11.02 32.90
C LEU A 24 7.31 -9.91 32.86
N ASP A 25 7.00 -9.34 34.02
CA ASP A 25 5.95 -8.34 34.21
C ASP A 25 4.62 -8.77 33.56
N ASP A 26 4.15 -8.03 32.56
CA ASP A 26 2.88 -8.26 31.87
C ASP A 26 3.00 -9.18 30.65
N LEU A 27 4.20 -9.68 30.36
CA LEU A 27 4.47 -10.55 29.22
C LEU A 27 4.79 -11.97 29.69
N ARG A 28 4.14 -12.93 29.04
CA ARG A 28 4.44 -14.35 29.19
C ARG A 28 4.91 -14.90 27.86
N ARG A 29 6.00 -15.65 27.92
CA ARG A 29 6.61 -16.32 26.78
C ARG A 29 6.65 -17.82 27.00
N PHE A 30 6.13 -18.53 26.02
CA PHE A 30 6.30 -19.96 25.87
C PHE A 30 7.30 -20.22 24.74
N SER A 31 8.36 -20.98 25.02
CA SER A 31 9.40 -21.33 24.05
C SER A 31 9.50 -22.83 23.91
N GLY A 32 9.86 -23.31 22.73
CA GLY A 32 10.03 -24.75 22.49
C GLY A 32 10.05 -25.00 20.99
N PHE A 33 9.44 -26.12 20.57
CA PHE A 33 9.47 -26.53 19.17
C PHE A 33 8.09 -26.96 18.65
N ILE A 34 7.81 -26.68 17.39
CA ILE A 34 6.67 -27.25 16.67
C ILE A 34 7.23 -28.22 15.63
N LYS A 35 6.65 -29.43 15.54
CA LYS A 35 6.97 -30.35 14.45
C LYS A 35 6.57 -29.75 13.11
N VAL A 36 7.34 -29.94 12.05
CA VAL A 36 6.99 -29.48 10.68
C VAL A 36 5.55 -29.85 10.31
N ARG A 37 5.11 -31.09 10.56
CA ARG A 37 3.70 -31.49 10.31
C ARG A 37 2.67 -30.79 11.21
N GLY A 38 3.08 -30.36 12.39
CA GLY A 38 2.25 -29.57 13.31
C GLY A 38 1.97 -28.16 12.79
N MET A 39 2.85 -27.63 11.92
CA MET A 39 2.64 -26.33 11.27
C MET A 39 1.44 -26.31 10.32
N VAL A 40 0.88 -27.47 9.95
CA VAL A 40 -0.35 -27.53 9.13
C VAL A 40 -1.49 -26.77 9.80
N ASP A 41 -1.69 -26.93 11.12
CA ASP A 41 -2.76 -26.21 11.83
C ASP A 41 -2.47 -24.70 11.90
N VAL A 42 -1.21 -24.35 12.12
CA VAL A 42 -0.75 -22.96 12.21
C VAL A 42 -0.96 -22.24 10.88
N ILE A 43 -0.47 -22.81 9.77
CA ILE A 43 -0.54 -22.20 8.43
C ILE A 43 -1.98 -22.17 7.90
N THR A 44 -2.80 -23.15 8.27
CA THR A 44 -4.21 -23.18 7.87
C THR A 44 -4.98 -22.02 8.49
N ASN A 45 -4.80 -21.77 9.79
CA ASN A 45 -5.63 -20.84 10.56
C ASN A 45 -5.01 -19.45 10.79
N LEU A 46 -3.69 -19.32 10.66
CA LEU A 46 -2.98 -18.04 10.80
C LEU A 46 -2.52 -17.48 9.44
N ASN A 47 -2.29 -16.17 9.43
CA ASN A 47 -1.75 -15.43 8.28
C ASN A 47 -0.47 -14.67 8.69
N LEU A 48 0.22 -14.06 7.72
CA LEU A 48 1.39 -13.19 7.92
C LEU A 48 1.02 -11.70 7.93
N GLU A 49 -0.21 -11.35 8.28
CA GLU A 49 -0.69 -9.97 8.25
C GLU A 49 -0.03 -9.12 9.34
N ALA A 50 0.08 -9.66 10.56
CA ALA A 50 0.87 -9.08 11.66
C ALA A 50 2.38 -9.02 11.39
N ASN A 51 2.88 -9.77 10.39
CA ASN A 51 4.27 -9.67 10.00
C ASN A 51 4.49 -8.36 9.20
N PRO A 52 5.43 -7.49 9.64
CA PRO A 52 5.72 -6.25 8.93
C PRO A 52 6.36 -6.48 7.54
N ARG A 53 6.74 -7.72 7.22
CA ARG A 53 7.28 -8.09 5.91
C ARG A 53 6.39 -9.11 5.23
N SER A 54 6.17 -8.89 3.93
CA SER A 54 5.60 -9.92 3.06
C SER A 54 6.65 -11.02 2.82
N ALA A 55 6.26 -12.28 3.01
CA ALA A 55 7.14 -13.42 2.74
C ALA A 55 7.10 -13.79 1.25
N LYS A 56 8.28 -14.00 0.68
CA LYS A 56 8.46 -14.47 -0.71
C LYS A 56 9.59 -15.50 -0.80
N ARG A 57 9.54 -16.35 -1.83
CA ARG A 57 10.60 -17.29 -2.15
C ARG A 57 11.93 -16.54 -2.34
N SER A 58 12.97 -17.08 -1.75
CA SER A 58 14.34 -16.57 -1.78
C SER A 58 15.33 -17.74 -1.57
N PRO A 59 16.65 -17.53 -1.74
CA PRO A 59 17.65 -18.54 -1.38
C PRO A 59 17.46 -19.06 0.05
N VAL A 60 17.13 -18.17 1.00
CA VAL A 60 16.84 -18.54 2.40
C VAL A 60 15.70 -19.56 2.49
N THR A 61 14.62 -19.41 1.72
CA THR A 61 13.54 -20.41 1.73
C THR A 61 13.99 -21.75 1.15
N ALA A 62 14.91 -21.75 0.18
CA ALA A 62 15.44 -22.98 -0.39
C ALA A 62 16.34 -23.71 0.62
N ASP A 63 17.23 -23.00 1.30
CA ASP A 63 18.13 -23.55 2.32
C ASP A 63 17.35 -24.15 3.51
N ILE A 64 16.22 -23.55 3.87
CA ILE A 64 15.33 -24.08 4.91
C ILE A 64 14.66 -25.38 4.45
N ILE A 65 14.16 -25.44 3.21
CA ILE A 65 13.56 -26.66 2.65
C ILE A 65 14.60 -27.78 2.59
N GLU A 66 15.82 -27.48 2.14
CA GLU A 66 16.94 -28.42 2.13
C GLU A 66 17.27 -28.91 3.54
N THR A 67 17.28 -28.02 4.53
CA THR A 67 17.47 -28.39 5.93
C THR A 67 16.40 -29.38 6.41
N ILE A 68 15.12 -29.16 6.08
CA ILE A 68 14.03 -30.07 6.46
C ILE A 68 14.20 -31.46 5.82
N ARG A 69 14.71 -31.52 4.57
CA ARG A 69 14.89 -32.78 3.83
C ARG A 69 16.12 -33.56 4.27
N GLU A 70 17.26 -32.89 4.26
CA GLU A 70 18.57 -33.54 4.30
C GLU A 70 19.15 -33.59 5.71
N THR A 71 18.86 -32.58 6.55
CA THR A 71 19.40 -32.48 7.93
C THR A 71 18.35 -32.02 8.95
N PRO A 72 17.19 -32.70 9.04
CA PRO A 72 16.07 -32.27 9.87
C PRO A 72 16.42 -32.13 11.36
N GLU A 73 17.36 -32.92 11.86
CA GLU A 73 17.89 -32.87 13.22
C GLU A 73 18.67 -31.59 13.52
N LEU A 74 19.22 -30.93 12.49
CA LEU A 74 19.95 -29.67 12.63
C LEU A 74 19.03 -28.44 12.53
N TYR A 75 17.76 -28.61 12.15
CA TYR A 75 16.84 -27.50 11.94
C TYR A 75 16.69 -26.59 13.18
N PRO A 76 16.56 -27.11 14.42
CA PRO A 76 16.54 -26.29 15.63
C PRO A 76 17.71 -25.30 15.78
N PHE A 77 18.88 -25.68 15.27
CA PHE A 77 20.12 -24.95 15.45
C PHE A 77 20.44 -24.03 14.27
N LYS A 78 19.89 -24.34 13.09
CA LYS A 78 20.06 -23.53 11.87
C LYS A 78 19.04 -22.39 11.76
N SER A 79 17.91 -22.48 12.46
CA SER A 79 16.80 -21.54 12.32
C SER A 79 16.59 -20.66 13.54
N LYS A 80 16.24 -19.38 13.28
CA LYS A 80 15.70 -18.46 14.30
C LYS A 80 14.25 -18.78 14.70
N GLY A 81 13.60 -19.70 14.00
CA GLY A 81 12.24 -20.14 14.32
C GLY A 81 11.14 -19.19 13.87
N ILE A 82 10.02 -19.25 14.59
CA ILE A 82 8.78 -18.53 14.35
C ILE A 82 8.37 -17.84 15.66
N LEU A 83 7.97 -16.58 15.57
CA LEU A 83 7.38 -15.84 16.68
C LEU A 83 5.88 -15.69 16.45
N ILE A 84 5.08 -16.14 17.41
CA ILE A 84 3.62 -16.03 17.39
C ILE A 84 3.17 -15.14 18.54
N GLY A 85 2.23 -14.24 18.28
CA GLY A 85 1.60 -13.37 19.28
C GLY A 85 0.10 -13.58 19.33
N ALA A 86 -0.48 -13.69 20.52
CA ALA A 86 -1.92 -13.71 20.71
C ALA A 86 -2.29 -13.06 22.05
N ALA A 87 -3.26 -12.17 22.05
CA ALA A 87 -3.77 -11.53 23.26
C ALA A 87 -4.67 -12.50 24.05
N GLU A 88 -5.40 -13.36 23.35
CA GLU A 88 -6.25 -14.36 23.97
C GLU A 88 -5.75 -15.77 23.63
N TYR A 89 -5.54 -16.56 24.67
CA TYR A 89 -5.07 -17.94 24.54
C TYR A 89 -5.64 -18.82 25.63
N MET A 90 -5.69 -20.13 25.36
CA MET A 90 -6.03 -21.14 26.35
C MET A 90 -5.01 -22.27 26.29
N LYS A 91 -4.29 -22.50 27.39
CA LYS A 91 -3.44 -23.68 27.55
C LYS A 91 -4.32 -24.91 27.77
N ARG A 92 -4.06 -25.95 26.99
CA ARG A 92 -4.75 -27.25 26.98
C ARG A 92 -3.77 -28.34 27.41
N ASP A 93 -4.28 -29.55 27.57
CA ASP A 93 -3.46 -30.72 27.89
C ASP A 93 -2.35 -30.98 26.86
N ARG A 94 -1.24 -31.54 27.35
CA ARG A 94 -0.07 -31.94 26.54
C ARG A 94 0.54 -30.77 25.75
N ASP A 95 0.67 -29.63 26.44
CA ASP A 95 1.33 -28.42 25.94
C ASP A 95 0.76 -27.92 24.61
N ARG A 96 -0.56 -28.02 24.49
CA ARG A 96 -1.33 -27.45 23.39
C ARG A 96 -1.88 -26.10 23.80
N PHE A 97 -1.93 -25.17 22.87
CA PHE A 97 -2.45 -23.83 23.06
C PHE A 97 -3.50 -23.58 21.99
N THR A 98 -4.71 -23.19 22.40
CA THR A 98 -5.69 -22.60 21.50
C THR A 98 -5.46 -21.09 21.53
N LEU A 99 -5.15 -20.50 20.38
CA LEU A 99 -4.97 -19.06 20.22
C LEU A 99 -6.22 -18.50 19.56
N THR A 100 -6.78 -17.44 20.13
CA THR A 100 -7.90 -16.71 19.54
C THR A 100 -7.35 -15.43 18.92
N ILE A 101 -7.39 -15.32 17.61
CA ILE A 101 -6.91 -14.16 16.86
C ILE A 101 -8.11 -13.26 16.59
N ARG A 102 -8.15 -12.11 17.26
CA ARG A 102 -9.21 -11.11 17.06
C ARG A 102 -8.77 -10.04 16.08
N ASN A 103 -7.47 -9.73 16.07
CA ASN A 103 -6.88 -8.78 15.15
C ASN A 103 -5.68 -9.39 14.40
N PRO A 104 -5.90 -9.96 13.20
CA PRO A 104 -4.83 -10.50 12.35
C PRO A 104 -3.74 -9.49 11.96
N ARG A 105 -3.98 -8.18 12.09
CA ARG A 105 -2.95 -7.13 11.88
C ARG A 105 -1.95 -7.04 13.02
N LEU A 106 -2.29 -7.48 14.23
CA LEU A 106 -1.39 -7.41 15.38
C LEU A 106 -1.00 -8.78 15.90
N GLU A 107 -1.87 -9.75 15.70
CA GLU A 107 -1.80 -11.10 16.24
C GLU A 107 -1.58 -12.14 15.14
N GLY A 108 -1.03 -13.28 15.51
CA GLY A 108 -0.64 -14.34 14.58
C GLY A 108 0.88 -14.43 14.47
N ILE A 109 1.39 -14.65 13.25
CA ILE A 109 2.83 -14.85 13.04
C ILE A 109 3.52 -13.49 12.89
N LEU A 110 4.24 -13.09 13.95
CA LEU A 110 4.91 -11.80 14.07
C LEU A 110 6.27 -11.77 13.36
N ASP A 111 6.99 -12.90 13.41
CA ASP A 111 8.29 -13.10 12.77
C ASP A 111 8.46 -14.56 12.32
N GLY A 112 9.39 -14.80 11.40
CA GLY A 112 9.62 -16.11 10.80
C GLY A 112 8.84 -16.34 9.50
N GLY A 113 8.51 -15.28 8.75
CA GLY A 113 7.78 -15.38 7.48
C GLY A 113 8.47 -16.28 6.44
N HIS A 114 9.81 -16.25 6.35
CA HIS A 114 10.57 -17.16 5.48
C HIS A 114 10.53 -18.61 5.96
N ASN A 115 10.66 -18.86 7.28
CA ASN A 115 10.50 -20.20 7.85
C ASN A 115 9.11 -20.75 7.55
N THR A 116 8.08 -19.96 7.83
CA THR A 116 6.69 -20.35 7.64
C THR A 116 6.40 -20.63 6.16
N LEU A 117 6.84 -19.77 5.25
CA LEU A 117 6.68 -19.99 3.81
C LEU A 117 7.45 -21.23 3.33
N ALA A 118 8.69 -21.42 3.76
CA ALA A 118 9.51 -22.58 3.38
C ALA A 118 8.87 -23.90 3.84
N ILE A 119 8.40 -23.95 5.09
CA ILE A 119 7.68 -25.10 5.65
C ILE A 119 6.40 -25.35 4.84
N ALA A 120 5.63 -24.31 4.52
CA ALA A 120 4.40 -24.45 3.75
C ALA A 120 4.67 -25.03 2.35
N LEU A 121 5.69 -24.53 1.65
CA LEU A 121 6.09 -25.01 0.34
C LEU A 121 6.58 -26.46 0.37
N TYR A 122 7.35 -26.84 1.40
CA TYR A 122 7.79 -28.21 1.62
C TYR A 122 6.58 -29.15 1.84
N LEU A 123 5.65 -28.78 2.73
CA LEU A 123 4.45 -29.57 3.01
C LEU A 123 3.52 -29.70 1.79
N LEU A 124 3.42 -28.65 0.96
CA LEU A 124 2.70 -28.71 -0.30
C LEU A 124 3.33 -29.69 -1.27
N GLU A 125 4.66 -29.71 -1.39
CA GLU A 125 5.37 -30.66 -2.25
C GLU A 125 5.13 -32.10 -1.80
N GLU A 126 5.23 -32.38 -0.50
CA GLU A 126 4.93 -33.71 0.08
C GLU A 126 3.45 -34.08 -0.10
N ALA A 127 2.53 -33.12 0.04
CA ALA A 127 1.10 -33.35 -0.15
C ALA A 127 0.74 -33.67 -1.60
N ILE A 128 1.44 -33.09 -2.58
CA ILE A 128 1.28 -33.40 -4.01
C ILE A 128 1.68 -34.85 -4.27
N LEU A 129 2.76 -35.32 -3.65
CA LEU A 129 3.26 -36.71 -3.78
C LEU A 129 2.36 -37.77 -3.13
N LEU A 130 1.25 -37.36 -2.48
CA LEU A 130 0.22 -38.29 -2.00
C LEU A 130 -0.74 -38.76 -3.10
N SER A 131 -0.77 -38.11 -4.27
CA SER A 131 -1.58 -38.58 -5.41
C SER A 131 -0.91 -39.77 -6.08
N ASP A 132 -1.70 -40.72 -6.55
CA ASP A 132 -1.24 -41.85 -7.36
C ASP A 132 -1.24 -41.54 -8.88
N ASP A 133 -1.75 -40.37 -9.32
CA ASP A 133 -1.77 -39.95 -10.73
C ASP A 133 -0.51 -39.14 -11.10
N PRO A 134 0.41 -39.68 -11.92
CA PRO A 134 1.62 -38.98 -12.34
C PRO A 134 1.35 -37.68 -13.11
N ARG A 135 0.21 -37.58 -13.82
CA ARG A 135 -0.17 -36.38 -14.56
C ARG A 135 -0.57 -35.27 -13.60
N GLU A 136 -1.35 -35.59 -12.57
CA GLU A 136 -1.73 -34.66 -11.52
C GLU A 136 -0.50 -34.16 -10.74
N ILE A 137 0.39 -35.07 -10.35
CA ILE A 137 1.67 -34.72 -9.68
C ILE A 137 2.45 -33.70 -10.53
N THR A 138 2.68 -34.01 -11.81
CA THR A 138 3.46 -33.15 -12.71
C THR A 138 2.81 -31.78 -12.87
N LYS A 139 1.48 -31.72 -12.99
CA LYS A 139 0.72 -30.48 -13.10
C LYS A 139 0.88 -29.62 -11.83
N LEU A 140 0.58 -30.18 -10.66
CA LEU A 140 0.63 -29.46 -9.39
C LEU A 140 2.05 -29.03 -9.02
N GLN A 141 3.08 -29.83 -9.32
CA GLN A 141 4.48 -29.42 -9.14
C GLN A 141 4.84 -28.21 -10.00
N LYS A 142 4.35 -28.15 -11.25
CA LYS A 142 4.57 -26.99 -12.14
C LYS A 142 3.87 -25.74 -11.59
N GLU A 143 2.67 -25.88 -11.06
CA GLU A 143 1.93 -24.80 -10.41
C GLU A 143 2.65 -24.33 -9.13
N LEU A 144 3.09 -25.25 -8.27
CA LEU A 144 3.84 -24.94 -7.04
C LEU A 144 5.13 -24.15 -7.35
N ARG A 145 5.85 -24.47 -8.44
CA ARG A 145 7.06 -23.71 -8.86
C ARG A 145 6.75 -22.25 -9.20
N ARG A 146 5.52 -21.93 -9.61
CA ARG A 146 5.06 -20.57 -9.92
C ARG A 146 4.64 -19.79 -8.68
N VAL A 147 4.29 -20.45 -7.58
CA VAL A 147 4.00 -19.81 -6.30
C VAL A 147 5.26 -19.11 -5.77
N LYS A 148 5.27 -17.78 -5.73
CA LYS A 148 6.42 -16.98 -5.24
C LYS A 148 6.15 -16.28 -3.91
N THR A 149 4.90 -15.93 -3.61
CA THR A 149 4.54 -15.14 -2.43
C THR A 149 3.68 -15.94 -1.45
N TRP A 150 3.55 -15.44 -0.23
CA TRP A 150 2.65 -16.02 0.78
C TRP A 150 1.19 -16.08 0.30
N SER A 151 0.68 -15.02 -0.36
CA SER A 151 -0.71 -14.99 -0.87
C SER A 151 -0.97 -16.12 -1.87
N GLN A 152 -0.10 -16.25 -2.88
CA GLN A 152 -0.18 -17.33 -3.86
C GLN A 152 -0.05 -18.71 -3.21
N MET A 153 0.75 -18.81 -2.14
CA MET A 153 0.86 -20.05 -1.38
C MET A 153 -0.45 -20.37 -0.66
N LYS A 154 -1.09 -19.38 -0.02
CA LYS A 154 -2.37 -19.57 0.66
C LYS A 154 -3.49 -20.00 -0.29
N GLU A 155 -3.53 -19.45 -1.50
CA GLU A 155 -4.47 -19.90 -2.55
C GLU A 155 -4.32 -21.40 -2.82
N MET A 156 -3.11 -21.86 -3.14
CA MET A 156 -2.84 -23.29 -3.35
C MET A 156 -3.02 -24.13 -2.07
N TRP A 157 -2.72 -23.58 -0.89
CA TRP A 157 -2.90 -24.25 0.39
C TRP A 157 -4.35 -24.59 0.66
N HIS A 158 -5.28 -23.67 0.36
CA HIS A 158 -6.71 -23.89 0.52
C HIS A 158 -7.21 -25.04 -0.37
N GLU A 159 -6.74 -25.11 -1.62
CA GLU A 159 -7.08 -26.23 -2.52
C GLU A 159 -6.52 -27.58 -2.04
N MET A 160 -5.33 -27.56 -1.42
CA MET A 160 -4.60 -28.75 -0.98
C MET A 160 -4.90 -29.18 0.47
N GLU A 161 -5.78 -28.47 1.18
CA GLU A 161 -6.05 -28.67 2.60
C GLU A 161 -6.38 -30.13 2.98
N PRO A 162 -7.22 -30.88 2.23
CA PRO A 162 -7.50 -32.29 2.56
C PRO A 162 -6.25 -33.18 2.53
N LYS A 163 -5.36 -32.96 1.55
CA LYS A 163 -4.08 -33.71 1.43
C LYS A 163 -3.11 -33.31 2.55
N LEU A 164 -3.06 -32.03 2.92
CA LEU A 164 -2.24 -31.54 4.03
C LEU A 164 -2.70 -32.08 5.39
N ARG A 165 -4.01 -32.19 5.62
CA ARG A 165 -4.58 -32.85 6.82
C ARG A 165 -4.20 -34.33 6.89
N THR A 166 -4.16 -35.01 5.73
CA THR A 166 -3.66 -36.39 5.64
C THR A 166 -2.17 -36.46 5.96
N LEU A 167 -1.36 -35.57 5.39
CA LEU A 167 0.08 -35.49 5.63
C LEU A 167 0.42 -35.29 7.12
N LYS A 168 -0.38 -34.48 7.82
CA LYS A 168 -0.23 -34.23 9.27
C LYS A 168 -0.22 -35.51 10.13
N THR A 169 -0.85 -36.59 9.68
CA THR A 169 -0.88 -37.86 10.44
C THR A 169 0.33 -38.73 10.18
N LYS A 170 1.08 -38.50 9.09
CA LYS A 170 2.25 -39.29 8.69
C LYS A 170 3.51 -38.84 9.43
N ALA A 171 4.14 -39.74 10.17
CA ALA A 171 5.39 -39.47 10.87
C ALA A 171 6.60 -39.88 10.01
N THR A 172 7.53 -38.95 9.80
CA THR A 172 8.84 -39.16 9.15
C THR A 172 9.88 -38.28 9.87
N ALA A 173 11.17 -38.49 9.63
CA ALA A 173 12.23 -37.64 10.20
C ALA A 173 12.00 -36.15 9.85
N SER A 174 11.70 -35.85 8.58
CA SER A 174 11.43 -34.49 8.11
C SER A 174 10.11 -33.91 8.64
N HIS A 175 9.05 -34.71 8.74
CA HIS A 175 7.77 -34.25 9.31
C HIS A 175 7.86 -33.98 10.82
N ASP A 176 8.72 -34.72 11.52
CA ASP A 176 8.99 -34.56 12.95
C ASP A 176 10.15 -33.62 13.25
N ALA A 177 10.78 -33.04 12.22
CA ALA A 177 11.78 -31.99 12.37
C ALA A 177 11.22 -30.86 13.24
N LEU A 178 12.04 -30.38 14.16
CA LEU A 178 11.64 -29.45 15.21
C LEU A 178 11.94 -28.01 14.78
N VAL A 179 10.89 -27.23 14.56
CA VAL A 179 10.96 -25.81 14.24
C VAL A 179 10.95 -25.03 15.55
N PRO A 180 11.96 -24.20 15.86
CA PRO A 180 11.92 -23.37 17.05
C PRO A 180 10.71 -22.44 17.02
N VAL A 181 9.99 -22.32 18.13
CA VAL A 181 8.86 -21.40 18.27
C VAL A 181 8.96 -20.62 19.57
N GLU A 182 8.55 -19.35 19.50
CA GLU A 182 8.23 -18.52 20.64
C GLU A 182 6.77 -18.08 20.51
N LEU A 183 5.97 -18.31 21.54
CA LEU A 183 4.61 -17.80 21.69
C LEU A 183 4.60 -16.73 22.78
N LEU A 184 4.28 -15.49 22.39
CA LEU A 184 4.09 -14.36 23.30
C LEU A 184 2.60 -14.15 23.54
N VAL A 185 2.26 -14.02 24.81
CA VAL A 185 0.89 -13.78 25.28
C VAL A 185 0.93 -12.85 26.50
N PRO A 186 -0.18 -12.19 26.86
CA PRO A 186 -0.24 -11.43 28.10
C PRO A 186 -0.07 -12.36 29.31
N ASN A 187 0.57 -11.85 30.35
CA ASN A 187 0.70 -12.57 31.61
C ASN A 187 -0.63 -12.59 32.41
N THR A 188 -1.47 -11.57 32.22
CA THR A 188 -2.78 -11.47 32.86
C THR A 188 -3.88 -11.58 31.80
N GLU A 189 -4.89 -12.40 32.08
CA GLU A 189 -6.02 -12.60 31.15
C GLU A 189 -7.02 -11.44 31.15
N SER A 190 -6.83 -10.43 32.00
CA SER A 190 -7.70 -9.26 32.08
C SER A 190 -7.68 -8.44 30.78
N ASP A 191 -8.81 -7.82 30.44
CA ASP A 191 -8.93 -6.95 29.25
C ASP A 191 -7.83 -5.88 29.20
N ALA A 192 -7.50 -5.27 30.34
CA ALA A 192 -6.42 -4.29 30.46
C ALA A 192 -5.03 -4.88 30.17
N GLY A 193 -4.80 -6.14 30.55
CA GLY A 193 -3.56 -6.87 30.25
C GLY A 193 -3.43 -7.22 28.77
N GLN A 194 -4.53 -7.66 28.16
CA GLN A 194 -4.62 -7.92 26.72
C GLN A 194 -4.39 -6.64 25.91
N GLU A 195 -4.98 -5.52 26.33
CA GLU A 195 -4.77 -4.20 25.72
C GLU A 195 -3.32 -3.73 25.83
N LYS A 196 -2.74 -3.84 27.02
CA LYS A 196 -1.34 -3.49 27.24
C LYS A 196 -0.41 -4.35 26.38
N PHE A 197 -0.71 -5.64 26.22
CA PHE A 197 0.04 -6.53 25.35
C PHE A 197 0.00 -6.08 23.89
N LEU A 198 -1.19 -5.83 23.34
CA LEU A 198 -1.38 -5.43 21.94
C LEU A 198 -0.75 -4.06 21.64
N ASN A 199 -0.77 -3.13 22.60
CA ASN A 199 -0.07 -1.85 22.47
C ASN A 199 1.45 -1.99 22.36
N ASN A 200 2.05 -3.01 23.00
CA ASN A 200 3.49 -3.23 23.01
C ASN A 200 3.97 -4.19 21.92
N ILE A 201 3.09 -5.05 21.39
CA ILE A 201 3.50 -6.13 20.49
C ILE A 201 4.11 -5.62 19.18
N LEU A 202 3.65 -4.46 18.69
CA LEU A 202 4.18 -3.82 17.48
C LEU A 202 5.66 -3.44 17.63
N ASP A 203 6.03 -2.90 18.77
CA ASP A 203 7.42 -2.52 19.05
C ASP A 203 8.31 -3.76 19.15
N ILE A 204 7.80 -4.83 19.76
CA ILE A 204 8.48 -6.13 19.82
C ILE A 204 8.67 -6.71 18.40
N CYS A 205 7.63 -6.68 17.57
CA CYS A 205 7.69 -7.12 16.16
C CYS A 205 8.74 -6.34 15.38
N ALA A 206 8.76 -5.02 15.55
CA ALA A 206 9.69 -4.13 14.88
C ALA A 206 11.14 -4.41 15.31
N ALA A 207 11.38 -4.57 16.62
CA ALA A 207 12.69 -4.85 17.18
C ALA A 207 13.24 -6.23 16.76
N ARG A 208 12.38 -7.27 16.71
CA ARG A 208 12.78 -8.63 16.28
C ARG A 208 13.20 -8.70 14.80
N ASN A 209 12.67 -7.80 13.98
CA ASN A 209 12.94 -7.75 12.54
C ASN A 209 14.26 -7.03 12.15
N ASN A 210 15.11 -6.62 13.11
CA ASN A 210 16.21 -5.67 12.88
C ASN A 210 17.42 -6.16 12.06
N ASN A 211 17.49 -7.43 11.62
CA ASN A 211 18.63 -7.92 10.79
C ASN A 211 18.83 -7.03 9.53
N VAL A 212 17.78 -6.33 9.11
CA VAL A 212 17.79 -5.10 8.28
C VAL A 212 16.75 -4.16 8.93
N GLN A 213 17.07 -2.88 9.18
CA GLN A 213 16.12 -1.96 9.81
C GLN A 213 14.81 -1.89 9.00
N LEU A 214 13.65 -2.01 9.65
CA LEU A 214 12.37 -1.80 9.00
C LEU A 214 12.28 -0.34 8.53
N LYS A 215 11.78 -0.16 7.30
CA LYS A 215 11.49 1.17 6.77
C LYS A 215 10.39 1.84 7.61
N GLU A 216 10.54 3.12 7.93
CA GLU A 216 9.58 3.92 8.71
C GLU A 216 8.16 3.81 8.12
N GLU A 217 8.04 3.72 6.80
CA GLU A 217 6.75 3.55 6.11
C GLU A 217 6.03 2.26 6.52
N THR A 218 6.77 1.17 6.72
CA THR A 218 6.20 -0.12 7.13
C THR A 218 5.58 0.00 8.52
N ILE A 219 6.25 0.72 9.42
CA ILE A 219 5.79 0.93 10.79
C ILE A 219 4.53 1.82 10.78
N ALA A 220 4.58 2.94 10.05
CA ALA A 220 3.43 3.84 9.90
C ALA A 220 2.21 3.14 9.29
N ASN A 221 2.45 2.27 8.31
CA ASN A 221 1.41 1.43 7.70
C ASN A 221 0.76 0.49 8.72
N GLN A 222 1.56 -0.13 9.60
CA GLN A 222 1.05 -1.03 10.64
C GLN A 222 0.26 -0.27 11.71
N SER A 223 0.63 0.98 12.01
CA SER A 223 -0.09 1.83 12.96
C SER A 223 -1.26 2.61 12.33
N GLY A 224 -1.76 2.20 11.16
CA GLY A 224 -2.95 2.77 10.55
C GLY A 224 -2.82 4.17 9.93
N VAL A 225 -1.61 4.72 9.76
CA VAL A 225 -1.41 6.09 9.22
C VAL A 225 -2.00 6.26 7.82
N PHE A 226 -2.02 5.19 7.02
CA PHE A 226 -2.55 5.22 5.66
C PHE A 226 -4.00 4.73 5.55
N ASP A 227 -4.66 4.35 6.65
CA ASP A 227 -5.93 3.61 6.58
C ASP A 227 -7.08 4.39 5.95
N TYR A 228 -7.13 5.72 6.15
CA TYR A 228 -8.12 6.54 5.44
C TYR A 228 -7.87 6.57 3.93
N LEU A 229 -6.61 6.79 3.51
CA LEU A 229 -6.25 6.81 2.09
C LEU A 229 -6.44 5.44 1.43
N LYS A 230 -6.10 4.35 2.13
CA LYS A 230 -6.36 2.99 1.68
C LYS A 230 -7.84 2.76 1.41
N ARG A 231 -8.73 3.15 2.33
CA ARG A 231 -10.19 3.02 2.13
C ARG A 231 -10.66 3.80 0.90
N VAL A 232 -10.20 5.05 0.74
CA VAL A 232 -10.52 5.85 -0.44
C VAL A 232 -10.10 5.15 -1.73
N LEU A 233 -8.89 4.59 -1.77
CA LEU A 233 -8.38 3.88 -2.94
C LEU A 233 -9.06 2.53 -3.14
N GLU A 234 -9.34 1.77 -2.09
CA GLU A 234 -10.04 0.48 -2.17
C GLU A 234 -11.45 0.64 -2.72
N GLU A 235 -12.15 1.70 -2.31
CA GLU A 235 -13.51 2.01 -2.77
C GLU A 235 -13.55 2.55 -4.20
N ARG A 236 -12.60 3.42 -4.57
CA ARG A 236 -12.66 4.17 -5.84
C ARG A 236 -11.70 3.69 -6.93
N MET A 237 -10.59 3.07 -6.56
CA MET A 237 -9.54 2.57 -7.46
C MET A 237 -8.94 1.25 -6.94
N PRO A 238 -9.74 0.16 -6.80
CA PRO A 238 -9.33 -1.07 -6.13
C PRO A 238 -8.08 -1.72 -6.74
N ASP A 239 -7.86 -1.56 -8.04
CA ASP A 239 -6.67 -2.10 -8.72
C ASP A 239 -5.40 -1.31 -8.38
N VAL A 240 -5.51 0.01 -8.21
CA VAL A 240 -4.42 0.85 -7.70
C VAL A 240 -4.11 0.45 -6.27
N TYR A 241 -5.14 0.34 -5.40
CA TYR A 241 -4.96 -0.05 -4.00
C TYR A 241 -4.18 -1.36 -3.84
N LYS A 242 -4.52 -2.39 -4.63
CA LYS A 242 -3.84 -3.70 -4.62
C LYS A 242 -2.39 -3.64 -5.12
N ASN A 243 -2.07 -2.67 -5.98
CA ASN A 243 -0.77 -2.57 -6.63
C ASN A 243 0.20 -1.60 -5.92
N VAL A 244 -0.23 -0.92 -4.85
CA VAL A 244 0.64 -0.10 -4.00
C VAL A 244 1.48 -0.99 -3.09
N VAL A 245 2.77 -0.65 -2.97
CA VAL A 245 3.72 -1.29 -2.05
C VAL A 245 3.56 -0.70 -0.65
N TRP A 246 2.66 -1.27 0.16
CA TRP A 246 2.35 -0.78 1.52
C TRP A 246 3.38 -1.22 2.55
N LYS A 247 3.96 -2.41 2.40
CA LYS A 247 5.01 -2.94 3.26
C LYS A 247 6.16 -3.56 2.47
N THR A 248 7.25 -3.86 3.19
CA THR A 248 8.46 -4.40 2.59
C THR A 248 8.18 -5.78 1.97
N ASN A 249 8.63 -5.99 0.73
CA ASN A 249 8.42 -7.18 -0.10
C ASN A 249 6.98 -7.39 -0.62
N ASP A 250 6.12 -6.38 -0.57
CA ASP A 250 4.84 -6.45 -1.27
C ASP A 250 5.05 -6.66 -2.79
N PRO A 251 4.15 -7.40 -3.45
CA PRO A 251 4.26 -7.71 -4.87
C PRO A 251 3.88 -6.53 -5.77
N GLY A 252 3.34 -5.44 -5.22
CA GLY A 252 2.93 -4.27 -5.96
C GLY A 252 4.07 -3.54 -6.67
N GLU A 253 3.71 -2.69 -7.63
CA GLU A 253 4.66 -1.89 -8.41
C GLU A 253 4.58 -0.38 -8.13
N ILE A 254 3.51 0.08 -7.48
CA ILE A 254 3.30 1.51 -7.19
C ILE A 254 4.03 1.86 -5.89
N ASP A 255 5.04 2.72 -6.01
CA ASP A 255 5.84 3.22 -4.90
C ASP A 255 4.98 4.11 -3.98
N LEU A 256 4.80 3.68 -2.72
CA LEU A 256 4.00 4.40 -1.72
C LEU A 256 4.43 5.86 -1.56
N ARG A 257 5.74 6.13 -1.51
CA ARG A 257 6.23 7.51 -1.35
C ARG A 257 5.85 8.41 -2.53
N PHE A 258 5.79 7.86 -3.74
CA PHE A 258 5.33 8.59 -4.92
C PHE A 258 3.83 8.86 -4.86
N LEU A 259 3.01 7.88 -4.45
CA LEU A 259 1.58 8.09 -4.20
C LEU A 259 1.36 9.22 -3.16
N ILE A 260 2.07 9.18 -2.03
CA ILE A 260 1.98 10.21 -0.99
C ILE A 260 2.44 11.58 -1.52
N ALA A 261 3.48 11.62 -2.37
CA ALA A 261 3.90 12.85 -3.03
C ALA A 261 2.81 13.46 -3.92
N LEU A 262 1.96 12.65 -4.57
CA LEU A 262 0.80 13.16 -5.32
C LEU A 262 -0.38 13.52 -4.41
N ALA A 263 -0.62 12.79 -3.31
CA ALA A 263 -1.64 13.16 -2.33
C ALA A 263 -1.40 14.57 -1.72
N TRP A 264 -0.13 14.99 -1.65
CA TRP A 264 0.23 16.35 -1.25
C TRP A 264 -0.27 17.46 -2.20
N ILE A 265 -0.72 17.15 -3.42
CA ILE A 265 -1.34 18.12 -4.32
C ILE A 265 -2.58 18.71 -3.66
N SER A 266 -3.51 17.86 -3.19
CA SER A 266 -4.73 18.29 -2.49
C SER A 266 -4.48 18.65 -1.02
N LEU A 267 -3.65 17.89 -0.29
CA LEU A 267 -3.34 18.22 1.11
C LEU A 267 -2.64 19.58 1.25
N GLY A 268 -1.89 20.01 0.23
CA GLY A 268 -1.26 21.33 0.23
C GLY A 268 -2.23 22.50 0.06
N ALA A 269 -3.52 22.25 -0.17
CA ALA A 269 -4.58 23.26 -0.21
C ALA A 269 -5.42 23.31 1.09
N VAL A 270 -5.10 22.46 2.08
CA VAL A 270 -5.74 22.46 3.40
C VAL A 270 -5.17 23.58 4.26
N ASP A 271 -5.98 24.10 5.19
CA ASP A 271 -5.48 24.91 6.31
C ASP A 271 -4.69 24.01 7.27
N LEU A 272 -3.38 23.90 7.03
CA LEU A 272 -2.49 23.00 7.77
C LEU A 272 -2.23 23.53 9.19
N PRO A 273 -1.98 22.64 10.17
CA PRO A 273 -1.43 23.04 11.46
C PRO A 273 -0.15 23.85 11.30
N ALA A 274 0.10 24.81 12.20
CA ALA A 274 1.15 25.81 12.06
C ALA A 274 2.57 25.21 11.91
N GLU A 275 2.80 24.05 12.52
CA GLU A 275 4.06 23.31 12.51
C GLU A 275 4.29 22.55 11.19
N ILE A 276 3.24 22.35 10.39
CA ILE A 276 3.25 21.51 9.20
C ILE A 276 3.19 22.37 7.95
N ARG A 277 4.25 22.27 7.14
CA ARG A 277 4.33 22.97 5.86
C ARG A 277 3.90 22.07 4.72
N ALA A 278 3.07 22.58 3.82
CA ALA A 278 2.74 21.91 2.57
C ALA A 278 4.00 21.46 1.82
N LEU A 279 3.97 20.27 1.23
CA LEU A 279 5.10 19.75 0.46
C LEU A 279 5.27 20.59 -0.83
N PRO A 280 6.45 21.21 -1.05
CA PRO A 280 6.76 21.86 -2.32
C PRO A 280 6.91 20.83 -3.44
N GLY A 281 6.49 21.17 -4.66
CA GLY A 281 6.61 20.26 -5.81
C GLY A 281 8.06 19.85 -6.11
N THR A 282 9.01 20.76 -5.92
CA THR A 282 10.46 20.46 -6.03
C THR A 282 10.90 19.38 -5.05
N SER A 283 10.38 19.41 -3.80
CA SER A 283 10.63 18.37 -2.79
C SER A 283 9.91 17.07 -3.11
N ALA A 284 8.69 17.14 -3.66
CA ALA A 284 7.96 15.96 -4.11
C ALA A 284 8.71 15.19 -5.21
N TYR A 285 9.41 15.90 -6.09
CA TYR A 285 10.29 15.31 -7.10
C TYR A 285 11.62 14.81 -6.51
N SER A 286 12.30 15.64 -5.70
CA SER A 286 13.69 15.40 -5.30
C SER A 286 13.86 14.61 -3.99
N SER A 287 12.85 14.56 -3.13
CA SER A 287 12.90 13.96 -1.80
C SER A 287 11.62 13.19 -1.46
N LYS A 288 11.52 11.97 -2.00
CA LYS A 288 10.41 11.05 -1.71
C LYS A 288 10.24 10.73 -0.21
N GLY A 289 11.32 10.75 0.57
CA GLY A 289 11.25 10.53 2.02
C GLY A 289 10.58 11.68 2.77
N GLU A 290 10.75 12.92 2.30
CA GLU A 290 10.12 14.10 2.91
C GLU A 290 8.60 14.07 2.76
N ALA A 291 8.10 13.60 1.61
CA ALA A 291 6.67 13.45 1.37
C ALA A 291 6.01 12.55 2.43
N PHE A 292 6.64 11.41 2.72
CA PHE A 292 6.20 10.49 3.76
C PHE A 292 6.28 11.13 5.15
N LYS A 293 7.42 11.71 5.53
CA LYS A 293 7.61 12.28 6.87
C LYS A 293 6.57 13.35 7.22
N ARG A 294 6.27 14.24 6.27
CA ARG A 294 5.24 15.26 6.47
C ARG A 294 3.84 14.67 6.55
N PHE A 295 3.56 13.63 5.75
CA PHE A 295 2.26 12.96 5.78
C PHE A 295 2.05 12.26 7.12
N ASP A 296 3.05 11.49 7.59
CA ASP A 296 3.01 10.85 8.91
C ASP A 296 2.82 11.88 10.03
N ALA A 297 3.59 12.98 10.01
CA ALA A 297 3.42 14.07 10.96
C ALA A 297 2.02 14.72 10.90
N LEU A 298 1.45 14.89 9.71
CA LEU A 298 0.11 15.45 9.51
C LEU A 298 -0.97 14.55 10.10
N ILE A 299 -0.95 13.25 9.77
CA ILE A 299 -1.94 12.30 10.27
C ILE A 299 -1.83 12.13 11.79
N ARG A 300 -0.63 12.20 12.35
CA ARG A 300 -0.41 12.10 13.80
C ARG A 300 -0.73 13.39 14.57
N HIS A 301 -1.08 14.47 13.87
CA HIS A 301 -1.33 15.76 14.51
C HIS A 301 -2.69 15.78 15.22
N PRO A 302 -2.80 16.27 16.48
CA PRO A 302 -4.07 16.30 17.23
C PRO A 302 -5.20 17.11 16.57
N GLU A 303 -4.87 18.12 15.76
CA GLU A 303 -5.87 18.89 15.00
C GLU A 303 -6.39 18.17 13.74
N VAL A 304 -5.77 17.04 13.37
CA VAL A 304 -6.05 16.31 12.14
C VAL A 304 -6.77 15.00 12.43
N ALA A 305 -6.27 14.23 13.38
CA ALA A 305 -6.78 12.93 13.71
C ALA A 305 -6.70 12.66 15.21
N GLU A 306 -7.58 11.77 15.67
CA GLU A 306 -7.52 11.18 16.99
C GLU A 306 -6.91 9.78 16.88
N GLU A 307 -5.98 9.47 17.78
CA GLU A 307 -5.57 8.09 17.98
C GLU A 307 -6.77 7.30 18.52
N ARG A 308 -7.19 6.28 17.79
CA ARG A 308 -8.22 5.34 18.23
C ARG A 308 -7.55 4.04 18.61
N THR A 309 -8.01 3.48 19.72
CA THR A 309 -7.65 2.15 20.20
C THR A 309 -8.88 1.26 20.03
N ASN A 310 -9.24 0.92 18.80
CA ASN A 310 -10.40 0.07 18.57
C ASN A 310 -10.00 -1.39 18.82
N GLY A 311 -10.34 -1.94 19.97
CA GLY A 311 -9.94 -3.30 20.35
C GLY A 311 -8.42 -3.47 20.35
N ASN A 312 -7.68 -2.46 20.80
CA ASN A 312 -6.22 -2.43 20.95
C ASN A 312 -5.41 -2.28 19.65
N GLU A 313 -6.08 -1.91 18.55
CA GLU A 313 -5.42 -1.41 17.34
C GLU A 313 -5.18 0.09 17.45
N LYS A 314 -3.90 0.50 17.55
CA LYS A 314 -3.53 1.90 17.36
C LYS A 314 -3.72 2.26 15.89
N THR A 315 -4.77 3.01 15.61
CA THR A 315 -5.07 3.56 14.29
C THR A 315 -5.34 5.07 14.40
N TRP A 316 -5.36 5.75 13.27
CA TRP A 316 -5.60 7.19 13.19
C TRP A 316 -6.96 7.46 12.55
N GLU A 317 -7.92 7.87 13.36
CA GLU A 317 -9.19 8.36 12.86
C GLU A 317 -9.06 9.84 12.53
N ILE A 318 -8.94 10.16 11.24
CA ILE A 318 -8.95 11.55 10.78
C ILE A 318 -10.28 12.18 11.21
N THR A 319 -10.24 13.29 11.94
CA THR A 319 -11.41 14.07 12.37
C THR A 319 -11.54 15.37 11.58
N ASN A 320 -10.42 15.90 11.09
CA ASN A 320 -10.39 17.12 10.28
C ASN A 320 -11.05 16.93 8.91
N ALA A 321 -12.14 17.67 8.69
CA ALA A 321 -12.97 17.53 7.50
C ALA A 321 -12.26 18.00 6.21
N GLN A 322 -11.38 19.00 6.29
CA GLN A 322 -10.60 19.44 5.14
C GLN A 322 -9.61 18.36 4.70
N VAL A 323 -8.87 17.76 5.65
CA VAL A 323 -7.95 16.65 5.35
C VAL A 323 -8.72 15.46 4.75
N LYS A 324 -9.91 15.13 5.26
CA LYS A 324 -10.78 14.11 4.65
C LYS A 324 -11.13 14.43 3.20
N SER A 325 -11.63 15.64 2.94
CA SER A 325 -11.99 16.07 1.58
C SER A 325 -10.77 16.07 0.64
N ALA A 326 -9.60 16.50 1.12
CA ALA A 326 -8.36 16.47 0.35
C ALA A 326 -7.95 15.05 -0.06
N LEU A 327 -8.01 14.09 0.88
CA LEU A 327 -7.68 12.69 0.61
C LEU A 327 -8.71 12.03 -0.33
N GLN A 328 -9.97 12.44 -0.26
CA GLN A 328 -11.02 11.99 -1.18
C GLN A 328 -10.79 12.44 -2.63
N MET A 329 -10.00 13.50 -2.87
CA MET A 329 -9.66 13.99 -4.21
C MET A 329 -8.50 13.22 -4.85
N VAL A 330 -7.79 12.36 -4.11
CA VAL A 330 -6.60 11.64 -4.59
C VAL A 330 -6.90 10.77 -5.84
N PRO A 331 -8.01 10.01 -5.92
CA PRO A 331 -8.32 9.23 -7.13
C PRO A 331 -8.28 10.05 -8.43
N GLN A 332 -8.96 11.20 -8.46
CA GLN A 332 -8.94 12.08 -9.64
C GLN A 332 -7.55 12.65 -9.94
N ILE A 333 -6.71 12.88 -8.93
CA ILE A 333 -5.31 13.29 -9.13
C ILE A 333 -4.53 12.18 -9.85
N LEU A 334 -4.73 10.91 -9.47
CA LEU A 334 -4.05 9.77 -10.09
C LEU A 334 -4.53 9.55 -11.53
N GLU A 335 -5.84 9.64 -11.77
CA GLU A 335 -6.44 9.55 -13.11
C GLU A 335 -5.92 10.69 -14.02
N ALA A 336 -5.92 11.92 -13.54
CA ALA A 336 -5.39 13.06 -14.28
C ALA A 336 -3.88 12.90 -14.55
N TYR A 337 -3.11 12.34 -13.62
CA TYR A 337 -1.69 12.06 -13.83
C TYR A 337 -1.48 11.08 -14.98
N ASP A 338 -2.25 9.99 -15.04
CA ASP A 338 -2.17 9.02 -16.13
C ASP A 338 -2.62 9.63 -17.48
N LEU A 339 -3.65 10.48 -17.48
CA LEU A 339 -4.07 11.22 -18.67
C LEU A 339 -2.96 12.15 -19.20
N ILE A 340 -2.33 12.93 -18.32
CA ILE A 340 -1.19 13.79 -18.69
C ILE A 340 -0.06 12.91 -19.24
N TYR A 341 0.24 11.79 -18.59
CA TYR A 341 1.31 10.89 -18.97
C TYR A 341 1.10 10.31 -20.38
N ALA A 342 -0.12 9.85 -20.68
CA ALA A 342 -0.49 9.30 -21.98
C ALA A 342 -0.48 10.35 -23.10
N ASN A 343 -0.82 11.60 -22.80
CA ASN A 343 -1.00 12.66 -23.80
C ASN A 343 0.15 13.69 -23.85
N TYR A 344 1.20 13.53 -23.03
CA TYR A 344 2.27 14.52 -22.91
C TYR A 344 2.98 14.78 -24.25
N GLN A 345 3.26 13.72 -25.01
CA GLN A 345 3.93 13.81 -26.31
C GLN A 345 3.14 14.70 -27.27
N ASP A 346 1.85 14.45 -27.43
CA ASP A 346 1.00 15.13 -28.39
C ASP A 346 0.83 16.61 -28.02
N ALA A 347 0.59 16.89 -26.74
CA ALA A 347 0.51 18.24 -26.23
C ALA A 347 1.82 19.02 -26.43
N TYR A 348 2.98 18.39 -26.23
CA TYR A 348 4.27 19.03 -26.53
C TYR A 348 4.44 19.30 -28.04
N ASN A 349 4.04 18.36 -28.88
CA ASN A 349 4.18 18.46 -30.33
C ASN A 349 3.23 19.51 -30.95
N ALA A 350 2.04 19.68 -30.38
CA ALA A 350 1.08 20.72 -30.77
C ALA A 350 1.62 22.15 -30.64
N ASN A 351 2.70 22.34 -29.87
CA ASN A 351 3.37 23.63 -29.69
C ASN A 351 4.58 23.82 -30.61
N ASP A 352 4.60 23.24 -31.82
CA ASP A 352 5.77 23.20 -32.72
C ASP A 352 6.99 22.48 -32.10
N GLY A 353 6.71 21.34 -31.46
CA GLY A 353 7.70 20.48 -30.81
C GLY A 353 7.99 19.20 -31.58
N LYS A 354 9.14 18.56 -31.29
CA LYS A 354 9.40 17.16 -31.66
C LYS A 354 9.86 16.39 -30.42
N PHE A 355 8.90 15.98 -29.59
CA PHE A 355 9.16 15.44 -28.25
C PHE A 355 10.13 14.26 -28.26
N GLY A 356 9.91 13.28 -29.15
CA GLY A 356 10.77 12.12 -29.29
C GLY A 356 12.20 12.41 -29.79
N ARG A 357 12.53 13.65 -30.17
CA ARG A 357 13.91 14.05 -30.50
C ARG A 357 14.73 14.46 -29.28
N ILE A 358 14.10 14.75 -28.15
CA ILE A 358 14.74 15.21 -26.92
C ILE A 358 15.54 14.05 -26.29
N GLY A 359 16.79 14.31 -25.91
CA GLY A 359 17.69 13.30 -25.35
C GLY A 359 17.16 12.63 -24.08
N ALA A 360 16.67 13.43 -23.12
CA ALA A 360 16.10 12.92 -21.87
C ALA A 360 14.87 12.02 -22.11
N VAL A 361 14.00 12.38 -23.05
CA VAL A 361 12.80 11.59 -23.43
C VAL A 361 13.21 10.25 -24.02
N LYS A 362 14.15 10.23 -24.98
CA LYS A 362 14.66 8.98 -25.55
C LYS A 362 15.23 8.04 -24.50
N THR A 363 15.94 8.60 -23.51
CA THR A 363 16.51 7.82 -22.40
C THR A 363 15.40 7.21 -21.53
N GLU A 364 14.40 8.01 -21.15
CA GLU A 364 13.26 7.54 -20.34
C GLU A 364 12.45 6.45 -21.07
N THR A 365 12.06 6.69 -22.32
CA THR A 365 11.32 5.71 -23.15
C THR A 365 12.05 4.37 -23.21
N LYS A 366 13.37 4.38 -23.44
CA LYS A 366 14.17 3.14 -23.49
C LYS A 366 14.19 2.37 -22.17
N GLN A 367 14.08 3.06 -21.04
CA GLN A 367 14.05 2.43 -19.71
C GLN A 367 12.68 1.80 -19.41
N LYS A 368 11.60 2.28 -20.03
CA LYS A 368 10.20 1.89 -19.76
C LYS A 368 9.64 0.95 -20.84
N LYS A 369 10.22 -0.25 -20.95
CA LYS A 369 9.99 -1.20 -22.06
C LYS A 369 8.55 -1.62 -22.37
N ASN A 370 7.61 -1.53 -21.42
CA ASN A 370 6.25 -2.07 -21.59
C ASN A 370 5.15 -0.98 -21.57
N HIS A 371 5.52 0.30 -21.70
CA HIS A 371 4.64 1.49 -21.75
C HIS A 371 3.28 1.32 -21.05
N PHE A 372 3.29 1.21 -19.74
CA PHE A 372 2.06 1.22 -18.95
C PHE A 372 1.82 2.59 -18.33
N ALA A 373 0.55 2.97 -18.21
CA ALA A 373 0.12 4.06 -17.36
C ALA A 373 0.56 3.80 -15.90
N PRO A 374 1.12 4.80 -15.20
CA PRO A 374 1.65 4.63 -13.84
C PRO A 374 0.68 4.05 -12.81
N PHE A 375 -0.60 4.44 -12.82
CA PHE A 375 -1.58 4.03 -11.81
C PHE A 375 -2.59 3.01 -12.33
N SER A 376 -3.33 3.33 -13.40
CA SER A 376 -4.34 2.46 -14.01
C SER A 376 -3.74 1.18 -14.58
N ARG A 377 -2.43 1.18 -14.88
CA ARG A 377 -1.71 0.08 -15.52
C ARG A 377 -2.26 -0.30 -16.88
N GLU A 378 -3.01 0.60 -17.51
CA GLU A 378 -3.44 0.45 -18.89
C GLU A 378 -2.24 0.45 -19.83
N GLN A 379 -2.29 -0.44 -20.83
CA GLN A 379 -1.29 -0.52 -21.88
C GLN A 379 -1.39 0.73 -22.76
N LEU A 380 -0.27 1.41 -22.97
CA LEU A 380 -0.14 2.54 -23.88
C LEU A 380 0.52 2.10 -25.19
N ASP A 381 0.46 2.96 -26.20
CA ASP A 381 1.05 2.70 -27.51
C ASP A 381 2.56 2.39 -27.42
N ASP A 382 2.99 1.37 -28.15
CA ASP A 382 4.37 0.88 -28.14
C ASP A 382 5.39 1.93 -28.65
N ASP A 383 4.94 2.92 -29.43
CA ASP A 383 5.77 4.01 -29.96
C ASP A 383 5.66 5.32 -29.17
N LEU A 384 4.85 5.35 -28.09
CA LEU A 384 4.70 6.52 -27.23
C LEU A 384 6.04 6.91 -26.59
N CYS A 385 6.42 8.17 -26.75
CA CYS A 385 7.58 8.73 -26.08
C CYS A 385 7.21 9.16 -24.65
N ILE A 386 7.91 8.59 -23.67
CA ILE A 386 7.61 8.78 -22.26
C ILE A 386 8.27 10.05 -21.72
N ALA A 387 7.45 10.89 -21.05
CA ALA A 387 7.95 12.06 -20.36
C ALA A 387 8.73 11.66 -19.09
N PRO A 388 9.98 12.14 -18.91
CA PRO A 388 10.70 12.02 -17.65
C PRO A 388 9.89 12.63 -16.49
N ALA A 389 10.03 12.05 -15.29
CA ALA A 389 9.32 12.52 -14.09
C ALA A 389 9.54 14.01 -13.80
N GLY A 390 10.72 14.56 -14.13
CA GLY A 390 11.01 15.98 -13.94
C GLY A 390 10.17 16.93 -14.80
N TYR A 391 9.62 16.45 -15.92
CA TYR A 391 8.69 17.20 -16.76
C TYR A 391 7.24 17.04 -16.28
N MET A 392 6.91 15.84 -15.80
CA MET A 392 5.59 15.49 -15.27
C MET A 392 5.26 16.23 -13.98
N MET A 393 6.18 16.28 -13.02
CA MET A 393 5.90 16.78 -11.67
C MET A 393 5.43 18.25 -11.62
N PRO A 394 6.00 19.20 -12.38
CA PRO A 394 5.46 20.56 -12.46
C PRO A 394 4.01 20.60 -12.94
N VAL A 395 3.68 19.85 -14.01
CA VAL A 395 2.32 19.76 -14.56
C VAL A 395 1.37 19.15 -13.53
N ALA A 396 1.76 18.05 -12.91
CA ALA A 396 0.96 17.38 -11.90
C ALA A 396 0.68 18.29 -10.68
N TYR A 397 1.70 18.97 -10.15
CA TYR A 397 1.52 19.87 -9.01
C TYR A 397 0.69 21.10 -9.33
N GLY A 398 0.65 21.51 -10.61
CA GLY A 398 -0.24 22.54 -11.10
C GLY A 398 -1.73 22.25 -10.90
N MET A 399 -2.13 20.98 -10.76
CA MET A 399 -3.50 20.58 -10.40
C MET A 399 -4.00 21.26 -9.12
N ARG A 400 -3.11 21.65 -8.21
CA ARG A 400 -3.50 22.35 -6.97
C ARG A 400 -4.27 23.65 -7.26
N GLU A 401 -3.97 24.31 -8.37
CA GLU A 401 -4.67 25.54 -8.76
C GLU A 401 -6.11 25.30 -9.23
N LEU A 402 -6.50 24.05 -9.50
CA LEU A 402 -7.86 23.64 -9.84
C LEU A 402 -8.73 23.38 -8.60
N ILE A 403 -8.14 23.44 -7.41
CA ILE A 403 -8.84 23.21 -6.13
C ILE A 403 -9.42 24.52 -5.63
N GLN A 404 -10.63 24.46 -5.07
CA GLN A 404 -11.21 25.55 -4.30
C GLN A 404 -11.69 25.08 -2.94
N LYS A 405 -11.86 26.04 -2.05
CA LYS A 405 -12.50 25.83 -0.76
C LYS A 405 -13.95 26.28 -0.87
N ASN A 406 -14.87 25.38 -0.60
CA ASN A 406 -16.28 25.68 -0.56
C ASN A 406 -16.54 26.72 0.54
N SER A 407 -17.13 27.86 0.18
CA SER A 407 -17.30 29.00 1.10
C SER A 407 -18.29 28.71 2.23
N GLU A 408 -19.20 27.76 2.06
CA GLU A 408 -20.23 27.42 3.05
C GLU A 408 -19.75 26.33 4.01
N THR A 409 -19.13 25.28 3.49
CA THR A 409 -18.72 24.11 4.28
C THR A 409 -17.26 24.15 4.72
N GLY A 410 -16.44 24.98 4.07
CA GLY A 410 -15.00 25.03 4.27
C GLY A 410 -14.24 23.81 3.73
N LEU A 411 -14.92 22.88 3.06
CA LEU A 411 -14.30 21.67 2.48
C LEU A 411 -13.62 21.97 1.16
N LEU A 412 -12.66 21.12 0.78
CA LEU A 412 -11.99 21.22 -0.51
C LEU A 412 -12.85 20.52 -1.57
N GLU A 413 -12.97 21.17 -2.72
CA GLU A 413 -13.65 20.65 -3.91
C GLU A 413 -12.90 21.09 -5.17
N TRP A 414 -13.18 20.43 -6.30
CA TRP A 414 -12.64 20.86 -7.59
C TRP A 414 -13.43 22.07 -8.09
N ALA A 415 -12.74 23.17 -8.35
CA ALA A 415 -13.32 24.27 -9.12
C ALA A 415 -13.55 23.86 -10.58
N ILE A 416 -12.57 23.11 -11.10
CA ILE A 416 -12.65 22.39 -12.37
C ILE A 416 -12.04 21.02 -12.10
N ASP A 417 -12.76 19.96 -12.48
CA ASP A 417 -12.24 18.61 -12.32
C ASP A 417 -10.95 18.44 -13.15
N PRO A 418 -9.85 17.91 -12.60
CA PRO A 418 -8.57 17.82 -13.31
C PRO A 418 -8.63 16.83 -14.47
N VAL A 419 -9.44 15.77 -14.37
CA VAL A 419 -9.67 14.82 -15.46
C VAL A 419 -10.40 15.53 -16.60
N GLU A 420 -11.45 16.31 -16.30
CA GLU A 420 -12.13 17.17 -17.28
C GLU A 420 -11.14 18.15 -17.92
N PHE A 421 -10.40 18.89 -17.10
CA PHE A 421 -9.47 19.92 -17.56
C PHE A 421 -8.38 19.38 -18.50
N PHE A 422 -7.73 18.27 -18.14
CA PHE A 422 -6.63 17.70 -18.92
C PHE A 422 -7.08 16.77 -20.06
N SER A 423 -8.34 16.32 -20.07
CA SER A 423 -8.93 15.62 -21.21
C SER A 423 -9.07 16.54 -22.45
N ASN A 424 -9.17 17.86 -22.23
CA ASN A 424 -9.12 18.83 -23.30
C ASN A 424 -7.68 19.00 -23.81
N LYS A 425 -7.44 18.59 -25.05
CA LYS A 425 -6.13 18.63 -25.69
C LYS A 425 -5.53 20.02 -25.77
N ASP A 426 -6.35 21.05 -25.98
CA ASP A 426 -5.89 22.44 -26.07
C ASP A 426 -5.42 22.94 -24.71
N ASN A 427 -6.15 22.58 -23.64
CA ASN A 427 -5.73 22.92 -22.28
C ASN A 427 -4.38 22.28 -21.95
N LEU A 428 -4.25 20.98 -22.20
CA LEU A 428 -3.00 20.26 -21.93
C LEU A 428 -1.84 20.81 -22.79
N ALA A 429 -2.10 21.12 -24.07
CA ALA A 429 -1.13 21.75 -24.96
C ALA A 429 -0.69 23.12 -24.43
N GLN A 430 -1.60 23.98 -23.97
CA GLN A 430 -1.25 25.28 -23.41
C GLN A 430 -0.40 25.15 -22.14
N VAL A 431 -0.76 24.23 -21.24
CA VAL A 431 0.00 23.97 -20.01
C VAL A 431 1.41 23.46 -20.33
N ILE A 432 1.56 22.43 -21.16
CA ILE A 432 2.86 21.89 -21.55
C ILE A 432 3.66 22.90 -22.39
N GLY A 433 2.99 23.68 -23.22
CA GLY A 433 3.56 24.77 -24.00
C GLY A 433 4.26 25.82 -23.13
N SER A 434 3.66 26.16 -21.98
CA SER A 434 4.23 27.11 -21.02
C SER A 434 5.59 26.67 -20.46
N LEU A 435 5.88 25.37 -20.42
CA LEU A 435 7.18 24.84 -19.98
C LEU A 435 8.27 24.89 -21.06
N LYS A 436 7.94 25.05 -22.35
CA LYS A 436 8.91 24.91 -23.45
C LYS A 436 10.07 25.90 -23.40
N GLY A 437 9.85 27.10 -22.86
CA GLY A 437 10.93 28.08 -22.65
C GLY A 437 11.94 27.54 -21.64
N ILE A 438 11.44 27.20 -20.44
CA ILE A 438 12.25 26.66 -19.35
C ILE A 438 12.98 25.38 -19.76
N LEU A 439 12.30 24.46 -20.47
CA LEU A 439 12.92 23.25 -20.99
C LEU A 439 14.13 23.55 -21.88
N ARG A 440 14.05 24.57 -22.74
CA ARG A 440 15.17 24.99 -23.59
C ARG A 440 16.29 25.64 -22.79
N ASP A 441 15.94 26.50 -21.83
CA ASP A 441 16.92 27.25 -21.01
C ASP A 441 17.79 26.36 -20.12
N VAL A 442 17.30 25.15 -19.79
CA VAL A 442 18.05 24.15 -19.02
C VAL A 442 18.50 22.96 -19.87
N ASP A 443 18.60 23.15 -21.19
CA ASP A 443 19.09 22.16 -22.17
C ASP A 443 18.31 20.83 -22.13
N PHE A 444 17.02 20.89 -21.81
CA PHE A 444 16.13 19.73 -21.66
C PHE A 444 16.64 18.72 -20.62
N ASP A 445 17.30 19.20 -19.55
CA ASP A 445 17.68 18.37 -18.42
C ASP A 445 16.49 18.18 -17.46
N SER A 446 15.94 16.97 -17.39
CA SER A 446 14.78 16.70 -16.53
C SER A 446 15.05 16.89 -15.03
N GLN A 447 16.28 16.70 -14.56
CA GLN A 447 16.63 16.92 -13.16
C GLN A 447 16.59 18.41 -12.82
N ARG A 448 17.09 19.27 -13.72
CA ARG A 448 17.05 20.72 -13.53
C ARG A 448 15.62 21.26 -13.57
N VAL A 449 14.79 20.74 -14.48
CA VAL A 449 13.36 21.11 -14.56
C VAL A 449 12.62 20.67 -13.28
N GLY A 450 12.77 19.42 -12.88
CA GLY A 450 12.05 18.88 -11.72
C GLY A 450 12.47 19.49 -10.38
N LYS A 451 13.71 20.00 -10.27
CA LYS A 451 14.23 20.70 -9.07
C LYS A 451 14.08 22.22 -9.14
N GLY A 452 13.69 22.77 -10.28
CA GLY A 452 13.57 24.21 -10.51
C GLY A 452 12.19 24.74 -10.10
N GLU A 453 12.14 25.65 -9.14
CA GLU A 453 10.89 26.28 -8.68
C GLU A 453 10.16 27.07 -9.79
N SER A 454 10.91 27.61 -10.75
CA SER A 454 10.36 28.33 -11.91
C SER A 454 9.43 27.45 -12.75
N SER A 455 9.72 26.16 -12.90
CA SER A 455 8.87 25.23 -13.64
C SER A 455 7.50 25.07 -12.99
N TYR A 456 7.46 24.90 -11.67
CA TYR A 456 6.20 24.77 -10.91
C TYR A 456 5.42 26.09 -10.92
N THR A 457 6.11 27.21 -10.70
CA THR A 457 5.50 28.55 -10.70
C THR A 457 4.89 28.89 -12.06
N GLN A 458 5.59 28.59 -13.15
CA GLN A 458 5.10 28.86 -14.50
C GLN A 458 3.85 28.05 -14.82
N VAL A 459 3.84 26.75 -14.49
CA VAL A 459 2.65 25.90 -14.71
C VAL A 459 1.49 26.36 -13.85
N ALA A 460 1.71 26.61 -12.56
CA ALA A 460 0.66 27.04 -11.64
C ALA A 460 0.02 28.35 -12.12
N ASN A 461 0.82 29.34 -12.50
CA ASN A 461 0.30 30.60 -13.03
C ASN A 461 -0.52 30.40 -14.32
N THR A 462 -0.06 29.53 -15.23
CA THR A 462 -0.80 29.21 -16.46
C THR A 462 -2.15 28.55 -16.14
N ILE A 463 -2.17 27.51 -15.31
CA ILE A 463 -3.42 26.80 -14.94
C ILE A 463 -4.36 27.73 -14.19
N LYS A 464 -3.85 28.57 -13.28
CA LYS A 464 -4.66 29.54 -12.56
C LYS A 464 -5.32 30.55 -13.49
N ALA A 465 -4.60 31.06 -14.48
CA ALA A 465 -5.16 31.96 -15.49
C ALA A 465 -6.26 31.26 -16.31
N MET A 466 -5.98 30.05 -16.80
CA MET A 466 -6.95 29.26 -17.57
C MET A 466 -8.21 28.92 -16.75
N ARG A 467 -8.04 28.56 -15.47
CA ARG A 467 -9.15 28.32 -14.56
C ARG A 467 -10.05 29.55 -14.46
N LEU A 468 -9.47 30.72 -14.22
CA LEU A 468 -10.22 31.97 -14.08
C LEU A 468 -10.99 32.31 -15.38
N GLU A 469 -10.37 32.10 -16.54
CA GLU A 469 -11.04 32.28 -17.84
C GLU A 469 -12.25 31.33 -17.99
N LEU A 470 -12.08 30.05 -17.65
CA LEU A 470 -13.15 29.04 -17.72
C LEU A 470 -14.29 29.33 -16.72
N GLU A 471 -13.97 29.76 -15.50
CA GLU A 471 -14.96 30.17 -14.49
C GLU A 471 -15.78 31.38 -14.97
N ASN A 472 -15.10 32.37 -15.57
CA ASN A 472 -15.76 33.54 -16.14
C ASN A 472 -16.69 33.16 -17.30
N GLN A 473 -16.23 32.28 -18.20
CA GLN A 473 -17.06 31.77 -19.31
C GLN A 473 -18.29 30.99 -18.80
N ARG A 474 -18.11 30.10 -17.81
CA ARG A 474 -19.22 29.35 -17.19
C ARG A 474 -20.24 30.29 -16.53
N THR A 475 -19.77 31.35 -15.87
CA THR A 475 -20.62 32.35 -15.23
C THR A 475 -21.40 33.16 -16.26
N ALA A 476 -20.75 33.60 -17.33
CA ALA A 476 -21.39 34.32 -18.43
C ALA A 476 -22.44 33.46 -19.14
N SER A 477 -22.15 32.18 -19.39
CA SER A 477 -23.10 31.25 -20.01
C SER A 477 -24.35 31.06 -19.15
N LYS A 478 -24.19 30.83 -17.85
CA LYS A 478 -25.33 30.70 -16.90
C LYS A 478 -26.18 31.97 -16.85
N ALA A 479 -25.55 33.14 -16.85
CA ALA A 479 -26.27 34.41 -16.88
C ALA A 479 -27.08 34.57 -18.17
N GLN A 480 -26.52 34.17 -19.32
CA GLN A 480 -27.22 34.20 -20.60
C GLN A 480 -28.41 33.24 -20.64
N GLU A 481 -28.26 32.02 -20.12
CA GLU A 481 -29.35 31.04 -20.02
C GLU A 481 -30.51 31.56 -19.15
N GLU A 482 -30.20 32.19 -18.02
CA GLU A 482 -31.23 32.76 -17.14
C GLU A 482 -31.93 33.97 -17.80
N ILE A 483 -31.20 34.80 -18.54
CA ILE A 483 -31.79 35.90 -19.33
C ILE A 483 -32.78 35.35 -20.36
N GLU A 484 -32.40 34.30 -21.12
CA GLU A 484 -33.29 33.70 -22.11
C GLU A 484 -34.51 33.03 -21.48
N ARG A 485 -34.34 32.38 -20.31
CA ARG A 485 -35.44 31.83 -19.53
C ARG A 485 -36.43 32.91 -19.06
N LEU A 486 -35.92 34.02 -18.52
CA LEU A 486 -36.75 35.14 -18.07
C LEU A 486 -37.47 35.83 -19.25
N LYS A 487 -36.81 35.97 -20.41
CA LYS A 487 -37.46 36.47 -21.63
C LYS A 487 -38.61 35.55 -22.09
N ALA A 488 -38.40 34.24 -22.08
CA ALA A 488 -39.43 33.28 -22.44
C ALA A 488 -40.64 33.33 -21.49
N GLN A 489 -40.40 33.48 -20.18
CA GLN A 489 -41.46 33.66 -19.19
C GLN A 489 -42.23 34.98 -19.40
N LEU A 490 -41.52 36.07 -19.70
CA LEU A 490 -42.15 37.37 -19.96
C LEU A 490 -43.02 37.31 -21.22
N ALA A 491 -42.55 36.67 -22.29
CA ALA A 491 -43.32 36.48 -23.52
C ALA A 491 -44.60 35.65 -23.27
N ALA A 492 -44.52 34.62 -22.42
CA ALA A 492 -45.67 33.80 -22.05
C ALA A 492 -46.68 34.51 -21.13
N LEU A 493 -46.29 35.59 -20.44
CA LEU A 493 -47.20 36.43 -19.64
C LEU A 493 -47.84 37.56 -20.45
N GLN A 494 -47.28 37.88 -21.63
CA GLN A 494 -47.75 38.96 -22.51
C GLN A 494 -48.61 38.48 -23.67
N GLY A 495 -48.65 37.18 -23.94
CA GLY A 495 -49.61 36.52 -24.84
C GLY A 495 -50.70 35.81 -24.05
#